data_AF-A0A9W9BPZ5-F1
#
_entry.id   AF-A0A9W9BPZ5-F1
#
_cell.length_a   1.000
_cell.length_b   1.000
_cell.length_c   1.000
_cell.angle_alpha   90.00
_cell.angle_beta   90.00
_cell.angle_gamma   90.00
#
_symmetry.space_group_name_H-M   'P 1'
#
loop_
_entity.id
_entity.type
_entity.pdbx_description
1 polymer ?
#
loop_
_entity_poly.entity_id
_entity_poly.type
_entity_poly.pdbx_seq_one_letter_code
_entity_poly.pdbx_strand_id
1 'polypeptide(L)'
;MSRPTPRKTRHTRQPSNRIPAISDYESDAAAYSAVHADYAPPPPRTNTELNLSVLQRYLPSIHTILSIAANAVIYTFNSESGGWEKSGVEGTMFVCAQSPLPEDPGQRPRACVFVLSRRGLDNVIVDLSRVSHAEVSGELVIMKVEGDWEEGDKVLGVWIHNDKDETREMNAAMIQEAWKIARSAGPIETQGPEAGPAMQAMGRRLSISDLFGSTGGGPAVGQ
;
A
#
# COMPACT_ATOMS: atom_id res chain seq x y z
N MET A 1 16.15 -73.28 -37.13
CA MET A 1 17.12 -72.79 -38.13
C MET A 1 18.24 -72.08 -37.39
N SER A 2 19.40 -72.72 -37.31
CA SER A 2 20.50 -72.33 -36.41
C SER A 2 21.72 -71.97 -37.26
N ARG A 3 22.11 -70.69 -37.27
CA ARG A 3 23.33 -70.23 -37.95
C ARG A 3 24.42 -69.92 -36.90
N PRO A 4 25.63 -70.49 -37.03
CA PRO A 4 26.74 -70.20 -36.13
C PRO A 4 27.36 -68.84 -36.45
N THR A 5 27.60 -68.01 -35.44
CA THR A 5 28.31 -66.74 -35.57
C THR A 5 29.83 -66.95 -35.45
N PRO A 6 30.66 -66.26 -36.28
CA PRO A 6 32.12 -66.38 -36.20
C PRO A 6 32.68 -65.67 -34.96
N ARG A 7 33.76 -66.22 -34.41
CA ARG A 7 34.43 -65.76 -33.19
C ARG A 7 35.73 -64.99 -33.53
N LYS A 8 36.01 -63.96 -32.73
CA LYS A 8 37.24 -63.11 -32.58
C LYS A 8 37.24 -61.84 -33.45
N THR A 9 37.48 -60.66 -32.88
CA THR A 9 38.76 -60.26 -32.26
C THR A 9 38.62 -59.51 -30.93
N ARG A 10 39.56 -59.84 -30.03
CA ARG A 10 39.76 -59.24 -28.70
C ARG A 10 40.25 -57.80 -28.88
N HIS A 11 39.38 -56.81 -28.66
CA HIS A 11 39.84 -55.43 -28.52
C HIS A 11 40.61 -55.28 -27.20
N THR A 12 41.90 -55.07 -27.38
CA THR A 12 42.89 -54.72 -26.37
C THR A 12 42.39 -53.52 -25.57
N ARG A 13 42.23 -53.69 -24.26
CA ARG A 13 41.99 -52.58 -23.34
C ARG A 13 43.18 -51.62 -23.45
N GLN A 14 42.96 -50.43 -23.99
CA GLN A 14 43.90 -49.34 -23.76
C GLN A 14 43.81 -48.93 -22.28
N PRO A 15 44.92 -48.91 -21.53
CA PRO A 15 44.97 -48.31 -20.22
C PRO A 15 45.33 -46.84 -20.42
N SER A 16 44.35 -45.99 -20.68
CA SER A 16 44.57 -44.54 -20.66
C SER A 16 43.88 -43.98 -19.43
N ASN A 17 44.68 -43.91 -18.38
CA ASN A 17 44.63 -42.97 -17.27
C ASN A 17 43.29 -42.78 -16.57
N ARG A 18 43.18 -43.39 -15.38
CA ARG A 18 42.46 -42.78 -14.26
C ARG A 18 43.17 -41.47 -13.90
N ILE A 19 42.87 -40.40 -14.63
CA ILE A 19 43.07 -39.05 -14.12
C ILE A 19 41.88 -38.85 -13.17
N PRO A 20 42.09 -38.66 -11.86
CA PRO A 20 41.01 -38.19 -11.00
C PRO A 20 40.44 -36.94 -11.67
N ALA A 21 39.12 -36.84 -11.84
CA ALA A 21 38.51 -35.59 -12.27
C ALA A 21 38.75 -34.55 -11.17
N ILE A 22 39.92 -33.91 -11.24
CA ILE A 22 40.24 -32.70 -10.51
C ILE A 22 39.32 -31.64 -11.12
N SER A 23 38.17 -31.43 -10.47
CA SER A 23 37.44 -30.17 -10.62
C SER A 23 38.42 -29.10 -10.17
N ASP A 24 39.02 -28.44 -11.15
CA ASP A 24 39.95 -27.34 -10.97
C ASP A 24 39.14 -26.08 -10.66
N TYR A 25 38.76 -25.96 -9.38
CA TYR A 25 38.19 -24.76 -8.79
C TYR A 25 38.90 -23.47 -9.24
N GLU A 26 40.20 -23.56 -9.55
CA GLU A 26 41.04 -22.46 -10.03
C GLU A 26 40.63 -21.94 -11.42
N SER A 27 40.21 -22.81 -12.34
CA SER A 27 39.76 -22.42 -13.69
C SER A 27 38.43 -21.69 -13.65
N ASP A 28 37.48 -22.16 -12.83
CA ASP A 28 36.21 -21.47 -12.59
C ASP A 28 36.44 -20.15 -11.85
N ALA A 29 37.38 -20.09 -10.90
CA ALA A 29 37.72 -18.86 -10.18
C ALA A 29 38.38 -17.81 -11.09
N ALA A 30 39.26 -18.21 -12.01
CA ALA A 30 39.88 -17.32 -12.98
C ALA A 30 38.86 -16.83 -14.01
N ALA A 31 37.98 -17.71 -14.50
CA ALA A 31 36.88 -17.33 -15.39
C ALA A 31 35.88 -16.39 -14.68
N TYR A 32 35.51 -16.68 -13.44
CA TYR A 32 34.65 -15.83 -12.62
C TYR A 32 35.31 -14.46 -12.38
N SER A 33 36.59 -14.42 -12.04
CA SER A 33 37.34 -13.18 -11.81
C SER A 33 37.50 -12.35 -13.10
N ALA A 34 37.70 -13.00 -14.25
CA ALA A 34 37.79 -12.33 -15.54
C ALA A 34 36.43 -11.76 -15.99
N VAL A 35 35.32 -12.43 -15.70
CA VAL A 35 33.96 -11.95 -16.00
C VAL A 35 33.52 -10.86 -15.02
N HIS A 36 33.98 -10.89 -13.76
CA HIS A 36 33.67 -9.90 -12.74
C HIS A 36 34.70 -8.77 -12.59
N ALA A 37 35.78 -8.74 -13.39
CA ALA A 37 36.78 -7.67 -13.37
C ALA A 37 36.18 -6.29 -13.69
N ASP A 38 35.14 -6.25 -14.52
CA ASP A 38 34.40 -5.04 -14.89
C ASP A 38 33.13 -4.82 -14.06
N TYR A 39 32.89 -5.63 -13.01
CA TYR A 39 31.73 -5.46 -12.14
C TYR A 39 31.95 -4.25 -11.21
N ALA A 40 31.51 -3.08 -11.65
CA ALA A 40 31.33 -1.95 -10.77
C ALA A 40 30.11 -2.20 -9.87
N PRO A 41 30.24 -2.13 -8.52
CA PRO A 41 29.08 -2.22 -7.66
C PRO A 41 28.11 -1.08 -7.99
N PRO A 42 26.79 -1.34 -7.98
CA PRO A 42 25.83 -0.27 -8.18
C PRO A 42 26.07 0.84 -7.15
N PRO A 43 25.86 2.12 -7.54
CA PRO A 43 26.06 3.23 -6.61
C PRO A 43 25.20 3.01 -5.35
N PRO A 44 25.72 3.37 -4.16
CA PRO A 44 24.98 3.22 -2.92
C PRO A 44 23.69 4.04 -3.01
N ARG A 45 22.56 3.38 -2.78
CA ARG A 45 21.23 4.01 -2.75
C ARG A 45 20.78 4.20 -1.31
N THR A 46 20.09 5.30 -1.05
CA THR A 46 19.44 5.51 0.25
C THR A 46 18.22 4.59 0.40
N ASN A 47 17.81 4.28 1.63
CA ASN A 47 16.57 3.52 1.88
C ASN A 47 15.35 4.21 1.25
N THR A 48 15.34 5.55 1.25
CA THR A 48 14.29 6.36 0.62
C THR A 48 14.26 6.16 -0.89
N GLU A 49 15.40 6.15 -1.58
CA GLU A 49 15.48 5.86 -3.03
C GLU A 49 15.03 4.45 -3.35
N LEU A 50 15.42 3.46 -2.53
CA LEU A 50 14.98 2.08 -2.71
C LEU A 50 13.47 1.96 -2.56
N ASN A 51 12.90 2.52 -1.48
CA ASN A 51 11.46 2.54 -1.27
C ASN A 51 10.73 3.24 -2.42
N LEU A 52 11.22 4.42 -2.84
CA LEU A 52 10.64 5.15 -3.97
C LEU A 52 10.64 4.31 -5.25
N SER A 53 11.75 3.62 -5.54
CA SER A 53 11.86 2.74 -6.72
C SER A 53 10.90 1.55 -6.67
N VAL A 54 10.51 1.07 -5.48
CA VAL A 54 9.49 0.03 -5.33
C VAL A 54 8.11 0.60 -5.59
N LEU A 55 7.78 1.76 -4.99
CA LEU A 55 6.49 2.43 -5.18
C LEU A 55 6.23 2.78 -6.65
N GLN A 56 7.25 3.28 -7.35
CA GLN A 56 7.16 3.66 -8.77
C GLN A 56 6.86 2.49 -9.72
N ARG A 57 7.09 1.23 -9.30
CA ARG A 57 6.69 0.05 -10.09
C ARG A 57 5.18 -0.14 -10.14
N TYR A 58 4.49 0.27 -9.08
CA TYR A 58 3.03 0.21 -8.99
C TYR A 58 2.40 1.49 -9.50
N LEU A 59 2.98 2.63 -9.15
CA LEU A 59 2.44 3.93 -9.49
C LEU A 59 3.56 4.90 -9.92
N PRO A 60 3.85 4.98 -11.23
CA PRO A 60 4.99 5.74 -11.75
C PRO A 60 4.95 7.24 -11.49
N SER A 61 3.76 7.82 -11.26
CA SER A 61 3.66 9.26 -10.96
C SER A 61 4.15 9.63 -9.56
N ILE A 62 4.43 8.66 -8.68
CA ILE A 62 5.02 8.95 -7.37
C ILE A 62 6.45 9.46 -7.57
N HIS A 63 6.72 10.64 -7.02
CA HIS A 63 8.04 11.29 -7.13
C HIS A 63 8.65 11.65 -5.77
N THR A 64 7.89 11.65 -4.68
CA THR A 64 8.39 11.98 -3.34
C THR A 64 7.61 11.22 -2.28
N ILE A 65 8.32 10.68 -1.30
CA ILE A 65 7.74 10.09 -0.08
C ILE A 65 7.69 11.19 0.98
N LEU A 66 6.49 11.53 1.44
CA LEU A 66 6.23 12.57 2.43
C LEU A 66 6.31 12.03 3.86
N SER A 67 5.82 10.81 4.08
CA SER A 67 5.86 10.14 5.39
C SER A 67 5.86 8.62 5.24
N ILE A 68 6.37 7.92 6.25
CA ILE A 68 6.44 6.46 6.31
C ILE A 68 5.95 6.00 7.68
N ALA A 69 5.09 4.98 7.70
CA ALA A 69 4.80 4.21 8.90
C ALA A 69 5.16 2.74 8.67
N ALA A 70 5.88 2.16 9.65
CA ALA A 70 6.41 0.81 9.53
C ALA A 70 5.29 -0.24 9.41
N ASN A 71 4.20 -0.09 10.15
CA ASN A 71 3.06 -1.00 10.07
C ASN A 71 1.74 -0.24 10.14
N ALA A 72 0.87 -0.48 9.17
CA ALA A 72 -0.49 -0.01 9.14
C ALA A 72 -1.43 -1.15 8.71
N VAL A 73 -2.65 -1.12 9.24
CA VAL A 73 -3.72 -2.07 8.96
C VAL A 73 -4.88 -1.32 8.33
N ILE A 74 -5.41 -1.86 7.23
CA ILE A 74 -6.57 -1.30 6.55
C ILE A 74 -7.84 -1.97 7.06
N TYR A 75 -8.80 -1.13 7.46
CA TYR A 75 -10.16 -1.50 7.78
C TYR A 75 -11.12 -0.91 6.75
N THR A 76 -12.21 -1.63 6.50
CA THR A 76 -13.34 -1.18 5.67
C THR A 76 -14.56 -1.09 6.56
N PHE A 77 -15.34 -0.04 6.40
CA PHE A 77 -16.61 0.07 7.09
C PHE A 77 -17.70 -0.66 6.29
N ASN A 78 -18.39 -1.60 6.93
CA ASN A 78 -19.53 -2.29 6.36
C ASN A 78 -20.83 -1.59 6.81
N SER A 79 -21.56 -1.02 5.84
CA SER A 79 -22.80 -0.28 6.09
C SER A 79 -23.96 -1.18 6.52
N GLU A 80 -23.98 -2.46 6.09
CA GLU A 80 -25.02 -3.42 6.45
C GLU A 80 -24.88 -3.86 7.91
N SER A 81 -23.66 -4.16 8.35
CA SER A 81 -23.37 -4.56 9.73
C SER A 81 -23.18 -3.37 10.68
N GLY A 82 -22.97 -2.17 10.14
CA GLY A 82 -22.70 -0.95 10.90
C GLY A 82 -21.36 -0.99 11.62
N GLY A 83 -20.41 -1.80 11.15
CA GLY A 83 -19.17 -2.13 11.85
C GLY A 83 -17.92 -2.00 10.98
N TRP A 84 -16.78 -2.00 11.66
CA TRP A 84 -15.47 -2.04 11.01
C TRP A 84 -15.02 -3.48 10.79
N GLU A 85 -14.55 -3.77 9.58
CA GLU A 85 -14.03 -5.08 9.20
C GLU A 85 -12.56 -4.94 8.78
N LYS A 86 -11.69 -5.87 9.22
CA LYS A 86 -10.28 -5.88 8.82
C LYS A 86 -10.20 -6.42 7.38
N SER A 87 -9.68 -5.60 6.46
CA SER A 87 -9.59 -5.94 5.03
C SER A 87 -8.60 -7.06 4.69
N GLY A 88 -7.75 -7.46 5.65
CA GLY A 88 -6.64 -8.39 5.43
C GLY A 88 -5.34 -7.73 4.94
N VAL A 89 -5.38 -6.45 4.57
CA VAL A 89 -4.20 -5.70 4.13
C VAL A 89 -3.47 -5.10 5.35
N GLU A 90 -2.22 -5.52 5.54
CA GLU A 90 -1.34 -5.09 6.63
C GLU A 90 0.11 -5.01 6.14
N GLY A 91 0.75 -3.88 6.39
CA GLY A 91 2.14 -3.69 5.99
C GLY A 91 2.63 -2.24 6.10
N THR A 92 3.64 -1.89 5.30
CA THR A 92 4.26 -0.57 5.39
C THR A 92 3.40 0.47 4.68
N MET A 93 3.09 1.58 5.37
CA MET A 93 2.34 2.69 4.79
C MET A 93 3.28 3.80 4.35
N PHE A 94 2.96 4.41 3.21
CA PHE A 94 3.60 5.58 2.67
C PHE A 94 2.56 6.66 2.37
N VAL A 95 2.89 7.91 2.69
CA VAL A 95 2.20 9.07 2.15
C VAL A 95 3.10 9.63 1.06
N CYS A 96 2.58 9.82 -0.15
CA CYS A 96 3.40 10.16 -1.31
C CYS A 96 2.81 11.33 -2.09
N ALA A 97 3.69 12.21 -2.57
CA ALA A 97 3.33 13.21 -3.56
C ALA A 97 3.47 12.61 -4.98
N GLN A 98 2.54 12.98 -5.85
CA GLN A 98 2.47 12.50 -7.23
C GLN A 98 2.62 13.68 -8.20
N SER A 99 3.17 13.40 -9.38
CA SER A 99 3.15 14.34 -10.49
C SER A 99 1.71 14.68 -10.90
N PRO A 100 1.45 15.93 -11.32
CA PRO A 100 0.17 16.30 -11.91
C PRO A 100 -0.17 15.43 -13.11
N LEU A 101 -1.46 15.31 -13.42
CA LEU A 101 -1.90 14.62 -14.63
C LEU A 101 -1.55 15.47 -15.86
N PRO A 102 -0.98 14.88 -16.93
CA PRO A 102 -0.66 15.61 -18.16
C PRO A 102 -1.87 16.33 -18.78
N GLU A 103 -3.05 15.73 -18.64
CA GLU A 103 -4.32 16.25 -19.13
C GLU A 103 -4.97 17.31 -18.22
N ASP A 104 -4.44 17.57 -17.02
CA ASP A 104 -4.96 18.59 -16.11
C ASP A 104 -4.32 19.97 -16.40
N PRO A 105 -5.06 20.93 -16.98
CA PRO A 105 -4.53 22.26 -17.28
C PRO A 105 -4.13 23.05 -16.03
N GLY A 106 -4.71 22.71 -14.88
CA GLY A 106 -4.46 23.37 -13.61
C GLY A 106 -3.21 22.87 -12.89
N GLN A 107 -2.56 21.81 -13.39
CA GLN A 107 -1.43 21.13 -12.75
C GLN A 107 -1.66 20.92 -11.24
N ARG A 108 -2.84 20.40 -10.88
CA ARG A 108 -3.23 20.32 -9.49
C ARG A 108 -2.29 19.39 -8.71
N PRO A 109 -1.92 19.74 -7.46
CA PRO A 109 -1.11 18.86 -6.64
C PRO A 109 -1.85 17.54 -6.38
N ARG A 110 -1.14 16.44 -6.50
CA ARG A 110 -1.68 15.09 -6.27
C ARG A 110 -0.90 14.38 -5.19
N ALA A 111 -1.59 13.58 -4.41
CA ALA A 111 -1.00 12.77 -3.36
C ALA A 111 -1.80 11.49 -3.16
N CYS A 112 -1.13 10.46 -2.66
CA CYS A 112 -1.76 9.18 -2.35
C CYS A 112 -1.26 8.61 -1.01
N VAL A 113 -2.12 7.80 -0.38
CA VAL A 113 -1.72 6.89 0.69
C VAL A 113 -1.56 5.51 0.09
N PHE A 114 -0.40 4.89 0.30
CA PHE A 114 -0.06 3.57 -0.22
C PHE A 114 0.28 2.64 0.94
N VAL A 115 -0.49 1.56 1.13
CA VAL A 115 -0.11 0.45 2.01
C VAL A 115 0.37 -0.75 1.20
N LEU A 116 1.66 -1.04 1.33
CA LEU A 116 2.30 -2.20 0.71
C LEU A 116 2.13 -3.42 1.63
N SER A 117 1.36 -4.41 1.19
CA SER A 117 1.04 -5.59 1.98
C SER A 117 2.28 -6.47 2.20
N ARG A 118 2.45 -6.99 3.42
CA ARG A 118 3.52 -7.95 3.75
C ARG A 118 3.10 -9.40 3.61
N ARG A 119 1.78 -9.66 3.59
CA ARG A 119 1.19 -11.02 3.64
C ARG A 119 0.60 -11.46 2.30
N GLY A 120 0.56 -10.58 1.31
CA GLY A 120 0.02 -10.84 -0.02
C GLY A 120 0.41 -9.76 -1.02
N LEU A 121 -0.15 -9.85 -2.22
CA LEU A 121 0.06 -8.86 -3.29
C LEU A 121 -1.04 -7.79 -3.32
N ASP A 122 -2.03 -7.91 -2.43
CA ASP A 122 -3.18 -7.02 -2.32
C ASP A 122 -2.76 -5.71 -1.64
N ASN A 123 -2.14 -4.84 -2.42
CA ASN A 123 -1.75 -3.51 -2.00
C ASN A 123 -2.95 -2.55 -2.06
N VAL A 124 -2.97 -1.58 -1.16
CA VAL A 124 -4.00 -0.53 -1.14
C VAL A 124 -3.36 0.80 -1.54
N ILE A 125 -3.91 1.44 -2.56
CA ILE A 125 -3.53 2.78 -3.00
C ILE A 125 -4.77 3.66 -2.98
N VAL A 126 -4.76 4.70 -2.16
CA VAL A 126 -5.84 5.68 -2.04
C VAL A 126 -5.37 6.98 -2.67
N ASP A 127 -5.95 7.37 -3.81
CA ASP A 127 -5.77 8.70 -4.40
C ASP A 127 -6.51 9.72 -3.53
N LEU A 128 -5.77 10.65 -2.92
CA LEU A 128 -6.35 11.62 -1.99
C LEU A 128 -7.25 12.65 -2.69
N SER A 129 -7.18 12.80 -4.01
CA SER A 129 -8.12 13.64 -4.76
C SER A 129 -9.54 13.06 -4.77
N ARG A 130 -9.66 11.71 -4.70
CA ARG A 130 -10.94 10.97 -4.61
C ARG A 130 -11.49 10.89 -3.20
N VAL A 131 -10.79 11.39 -2.20
CA VAL A 131 -11.26 11.37 -0.82
C VAL A 131 -12.16 12.58 -0.58
N SER A 132 -13.46 12.34 -0.39
CA SER A 132 -14.45 13.40 -0.10
C SER A 132 -14.30 13.94 1.32
N HIS A 133 -13.94 13.08 2.26
CA HIS A 133 -13.74 13.45 3.66
C HIS A 133 -12.66 12.61 4.32
N ALA A 134 -11.77 13.24 5.09
CA ALA A 134 -10.81 12.56 5.95
C ALA A 134 -10.83 13.13 7.37
N GLU A 135 -10.85 12.26 8.38
CA GLU A 135 -10.76 12.63 9.79
C GLU A 135 -9.91 11.64 10.58
N VAL A 136 -9.48 12.07 11.77
CA VAL A 136 -8.88 11.17 12.76
C VAL A 136 -9.92 10.94 13.85
N SER A 137 -10.26 9.69 14.11
CA SER A 137 -11.20 9.31 15.17
C SER A 137 -10.58 8.18 15.99
N GLY A 138 -10.29 8.48 17.25
CA GLY A 138 -9.51 7.59 18.11
C GLY A 138 -8.14 7.29 17.50
N GLU A 139 -7.91 6.03 17.16
CA GLU A 139 -6.65 5.55 16.59
C GLU A 139 -6.67 5.36 15.06
N LEU A 140 -7.81 5.66 14.43
CA LEU A 140 -8.01 5.47 12.99
C LEU A 140 -7.96 6.79 12.25
N VAL A 141 -7.26 6.79 11.13
CA VAL A 141 -7.43 7.79 10.07
C VAL A 141 -8.54 7.29 9.15
N ILE A 142 -9.72 7.90 9.22
CA ILE A 142 -10.90 7.51 8.46
C ILE A 142 -10.97 8.35 7.18
N MET A 143 -11.10 7.71 6.03
CA MET A 143 -11.23 8.33 4.72
C MET A 143 -12.46 7.79 4.00
N LYS A 144 -13.34 8.68 3.55
CA LYS A 144 -14.41 8.36 2.61
C LYS A 144 -13.90 8.59 1.19
N VAL A 145 -13.75 7.50 0.45
CA VAL A 145 -13.28 7.48 -0.93
C VAL A 145 -14.48 7.41 -1.86
N GLU A 146 -14.60 8.39 -2.74
CA GLU A 146 -15.61 8.42 -3.80
C GLU A 146 -15.32 7.28 -4.78
N GLY A 147 -16.26 6.35 -4.90
CA GLY A 147 -16.18 5.23 -5.83
C GLY A 147 -16.60 5.62 -7.24
N ASP A 148 -16.35 4.73 -8.19
CA ASP A 148 -16.92 4.87 -9.53
C ASP A 148 -18.40 4.42 -9.48
N TRP A 149 -19.14 4.72 -10.55
CA TRP A 149 -20.59 4.51 -10.67
C TRP A 149 -21.06 3.08 -10.32
N GLU A 150 -20.18 2.09 -10.42
CA GLU A 150 -20.47 0.67 -10.18
C GLU A 150 -20.19 0.20 -8.75
N GLU A 151 -19.28 0.86 -8.02
CA GLU A 151 -18.76 0.34 -6.75
C GLU A 151 -19.22 1.14 -5.53
N GLY A 152 -19.71 2.38 -5.74
CA GLY A 152 -20.20 3.25 -4.68
C GLY A 152 -19.11 3.76 -3.74
N ASP A 153 -19.47 4.71 -2.87
CA ASP A 153 -18.52 5.27 -1.90
C ASP A 153 -18.03 4.20 -0.91
N LYS A 154 -16.73 4.22 -0.63
CA LYS A 154 -16.09 3.33 0.34
C LYS A 154 -15.58 4.14 1.52
N VAL A 155 -15.75 3.61 2.74
CA VAL A 155 -15.13 4.19 3.93
C VAL A 155 -14.01 3.28 4.42
N LEU A 156 -12.80 3.83 4.39
CA LEU A 156 -11.57 3.17 4.79
C LEU A 156 -11.10 3.73 6.13
N GLY A 157 -10.58 2.86 6.99
CA GLY A 157 -9.92 3.21 8.22
C GLY A 157 -8.47 2.73 8.17
N VAL A 158 -7.52 3.62 8.37
CA VAL A 158 -6.10 3.26 8.48
C VAL A 158 -5.71 3.30 9.95
N TRP A 159 -5.39 2.14 10.51
CA TRP A 159 -4.80 2.05 11.83
C TRP A 159 -3.29 1.97 11.70
N ILE A 160 -2.56 2.88 12.34
CA ILE A 160 -1.10 2.92 12.27
C ILE A 160 -0.55 2.36 13.58
N HIS A 161 0.14 1.22 13.47
CA HIS A 161 0.84 0.64 14.60
C HIS A 161 2.15 1.37 14.84
N ASN A 162 2.36 1.86 16.06
CA ASN A 162 3.62 2.46 16.44
C ASN A 162 3.93 2.20 17.91
N ASP A 163 5.23 2.11 18.21
CA ASP A 163 5.75 2.04 19.58
C ASP A 163 5.68 3.41 20.28
N LYS A 164 5.43 4.50 19.53
CA LYS A 164 5.30 5.87 20.01
C LYS A 164 4.10 6.59 19.37
N ASP A 165 3.23 7.15 20.21
CA ASP A 165 2.03 7.89 19.77
C ASP A 165 2.36 9.08 18.85
N GLU A 166 3.45 9.80 19.13
CA GLU A 166 3.90 10.96 18.32
C GLU A 166 4.06 10.63 16.83
N THR A 167 4.51 9.41 16.51
CA THR A 167 4.72 9.02 15.11
C THR A 167 3.41 8.64 14.42
N ARG A 168 2.42 8.12 15.16
CA ARG A 168 1.06 7.92 14.63
C ARG A 168 0.42 9.27 14.33
N GLU A 169 0.50 10.21 15.27
CA GLU A 169 -0.04 11.56 15.13
C GLU A 169 0.59 12.30 13.95
N MET A 170 1.92 12.26 13.82
CA MET A 170 2.61 12.89 12.69
C MET A 170 2.20 12.28 11.35
N ASN A 171 2.07 10.96 11.25
CA ASN A 171 1.60 10.32 10.02
C ASN A 171 0.14 10.67 9.71
N ALA A 172 -0.73 10.70 10.71
CA ALA A 172 -2.12 11.10 10.55
C ALA A 172 -2.26 12.56 10.11
N ALA A 173 -1.47 13.46 10.70
CA ALA A 173 -1.39 14.86 10.30
C ALA A 173 -0.93 15.00 8.84
N MET A 174 0.13 14.27 8.44
CA MET A 174 0.62 14.28 7.06
C MET A 174 -0.43 13.79 6.06
N ILE A 175 -1.24 12.78 6.41
CA ILE A 175 -2.36 12.34 5.55
C ILE A 175 -3.39 13.46 5.40
N GLN A 176 -3.79 14.10 6.50
CA GLN A 176 -4.76 15.19 6.46
C GLN A 176 -4.27 16.40 5.67
N GLU A 177 -3.00 16.79 5.84
CA GLU A 177 -2.40 17.90 5.10
C GLU A 177 -2.31 17.60 3.61
N ALA A 178 -1.80 16.42 3.24
CA ALA A 178 -1.73 15.99 1.85
C ALA A 178 -3.13 15.92 1.20
N TRP A 179 -4.15 15.47 1.95
CA TRP A 179 -5.53 15.45 1.51
C TRP A 179 -6.09 16.86 1.27
N LYS A 180 -5.91 17.77 2.23
CA LYS A 180 -6.34 19.18 2.09
C LYS A 180 -5.69 19.83 0.87
N ILE A 181 -4.41 19.59 0.63
CA ILE A 181 -3.70 20.12 -0.55
C ILE A 181 -4.28 19.52 -1.83
N ALA A 182 -4.48 18.21 -1.90
CA ALA A 182 -5.05 17.55 -3.07
C ALA A 182 -6.50 18.00 -3.38
N ARG A 183 -7.30 18.31 -2.35
CA ARG A 183 -8.70 18.76 -2.50
C ARG A 183 -8.89 20.26 -2.69
N SER A 184 -8.06 21.11 -2.05
CA SER A 184 -8.10 22.58 -2.22
C SER A 184 -7.77 23.03 -3.64
N ALA A 185 -7.25 22.11 -4.47
CA ALA A 185 -7.12 22.30 -5.90
C ALA A 185 -8.46 22.19 -6.68
N GLY A 186 -9.57 21.82 -6.03
CA GLY A 186 -10.94 21.82 -6.56
C GLY A 186 -11.80 23.00 -6.06
N PRO A 187 -13.02 23.20 -6.61
CA PRO A 187 -13.90 24.30 -6.19
C PRO A 187 -14.20 24.21 -4.69
N ILE A 188 -14.07 25.34 -4.00
CA ILE A 188 -14.35 25.47 -2.57
C ILE A 188 -15.85 25.29 -2.35
N GLU A 189 -16.29 24.09 -1.98
CA GLU A 189 -17.58 23.91 -1.34
C GLU A 189 -17.42 24.16 0.16
N THR A 190 -18.04 25.23 0.65
CA THR A 190 -18.18 25.54 2.07
C THR A 190 -18.92 24.41 2.78
N GLN A 191 -18.18 23.52 3.44
CA GLN A 191 -18.73 22.50 4.33
C GLN A 191 -19.30 23.18 5.58
N GLY A 192 -20.63 23.15 5.73
CA GLY A 192 -21.30 23.35 7.01
C GLY A 192 -20.98 22.20 7.99
N PRO A 193 -21.61 22.14 9.18
CA PRO A 193 -21.38 21.05 10.12
C PRO A 193 -21.95 19.74 9.55
N GLU A 194 -21.16 19.08 8.72
CA GLU A 194 -21.46 17.81 8.11
C GLU A 194 -21.01 16.69 9.04
N ALA A 195 -21.85 15.66 9.21
CA ALA A 195 -21.52 14.52 10.06
C ALA A 195 -20.25 13.82 9.52
N GLY A 196 -19.41 13.27 10.40
CA GLY A 196 -18.19 12.59 9.99
C GLY A 196 -18.45 11.36 9.09
N PRO A 197 -17.47 10.89 8.30
CA PRO A 197 -17.60 9.88 7.26
C PRO A 197 -18.20 8.56 7.73
N ALA A 198 -17.92 8.15 8.97
CA ALA A 198 -18.57 6.98 9.57
C ALA A 198 -20.08 7.20 9.77
N MET A 199 -20.50 8.39 10.21
CA MET A 199 -21.93 8.72 10.35
C MET A 199 -22.61 8.90 8.98
N GLN A 200 -21.91 9.45 7.99
CA GLN A 200 -22.42 9.56 6.63
C GLN A 200 -22.65 8.18 6.01
N ALA A 201 -21.72 7.23 6.20
CA ALA A 201 -21.87 5.87 5.72
C ALA A 201 -23.00 5.09 6.40
N MET A 202 -23.32 5.41 7.66
CA MET A 202 -24.50 4.89 8.35
C MET A 202 -25.82 5.55 7.89
N GLY A 203 -25.79 6.54 6.98
CA GLY A 203 -26.98 7.29 6.56
C GLY A 203 -27.64 8.11 7.69
N ARG A 204 -26.96 8.27 8.83
CA ARG A 204 -27.47 8.97 10.01
C ARG A 204 -26.84 10.36 10.10
N ARG A 205 -27.51 11.36 9.52
CA ARG A 205 -27.38 12.74 10.03
C ARG A 205 -28.07 12.77 11.39
N LEU A 206 -27.30 12.68 12.47
CA LEU A 206 -27.83 13.05 13.79
C LEU A 206 -28.06 14.55 13.77
N SER A 207 -29.33 14.96 13.84
CA SER A 207 -29.71 16.36 13.94
C SER A 207 -29.30 16.88 15.31
N ILE A 208 -28.92 18.15 15.43
CA ILE A 208 -28.72 18.82 16.72
C ILE A 208 -29.97 18.70 17.62
N SER A 209 -31.16 18.51 17.02
CA SER A 209 -32.41 18.24 17.74
C SER A 209 -32.42 16.89 18.47
N ASP A 210 -31.67 15.88 18.00
CA ASP A 210 -31.56 14.58 18.65
C ASP A 210 -30.65 14.63 19.90
N LEU A 211 -29.78 15.64 19.99
CA LEU A 211 -28.87 15.82 21.12
C LEU A 211 -29.50 16.59 22.30
N PHE A 212 -30.58 17.35 22.05
CA PHE A 212 -31.25 18.19 23.06
C PHE A 212 -32.72 17.81 23.33
N GLY A 213 -33.24 16.77 22.68
CA GLY A 213 -34.64 16.35 22.79
C GLY A 213 -34.92 15.32 23.90
N SER A 214 -34.53 15.56 25.16
CA SER A 214 -35.11 14.80 26.29
C SER A 214 -35.00 15.53 27.64
N THR A 215 -35.68 16.68 27.76
CA THR A 215 -36.14 17.19 29.07
C THR A 215 -37.47 17.89 28.89
N GLY A 216 -38.54 17.10 28.74
CA GLY A 216 -39.90 17.62 28.59
C GLY A 216 -40.94 16.70 29.22
N GLY A 217 -40.71 16.29 30.47
CA GLY A 217 -41.73 15.59 31.24
C GLY A 217 -42.84 16.55 31.66
N GLY A 218 -44.05 16.32 31.16
CA GLY A 218 -45.29 16.87 31.70
C GLY A 218 -46.50 16.40 30.89
N PRO A 219 -47.74 16.59 31.38
CA PRO A 219 -48.23 16.61 32.76
C PRO A 219 -49.15 15.40 33.04
N ALA A 220 -49.32 15.03 34.32
CA ALA A 220 -50.41 14.13 34.72
C ALA A 220 -51.57 14.96 35.27
N VAL A 221 -52.66 15.05 34.50
CA VAL A 221 -53.99 15.49 34.97
C VAL A 221 -55.04 14.55 34.37
N GLY A 222 -55.92 14.03 35.24
CA GLY A 222 -57.11 13.25 34.90
C GLY A 222 -57.54 12.48 36.15
N GLN A 223 -58.32 13.14 37.03
CA GLN A 223 -59.76 12.93 37.25
C GLN A 223 -60.08 11.67 38.05
#